data_AF-A0A431HFW1-F1
#
_entry.id   AF-A0A431HFW1-F1
#
_cell.length_a   1.000
_cell.length_b   1.000
_cell.length_c   1.000
_cell.angle_alpha   90.00
_cell.angle_beta   90.00
_cell.angle_gamma   90.00
#
_symmetry.space_group_name_H-M   'P 1'
#
loop_
_entity.id
_entity.type
_entity.pdbx_description
1 polymer ?
#
loop_
_entity_poly.entity_id
_entity_poly.type
_entity_poly.pdbx_seq_one_letter_code
_entity_poly.pdbx_strand_id
1 'polypeptide(L)'
;MTQKNLPEPECKLGFTAVQVKTILGDDTTKFYHWIAGQTMALCEGTRYDYETKRYEESCGGAAHGPIVYPWDLNRYLSGLPIID
;
A
#
# COMPACT_ATOMS: atom_id res chain seq x y z
N MET A 1 -4.09 16.74 15.52
CA MET A 1 -4.28 15.58 14.63
C MET A 1 -3.16 14.62 14.96
N THR A 2 -3.45 13.56 15.69
CA THR A 2 -2.42 12.62 16.16
C THR A 2 -2.00 11.79 14.97
N GLN A 3 -0.78 12.01 14.47
CA GLN A 3 -0.16 11.12 13.49
C GLN A 3 -0.12 9.74 14.15
N LYS A 4 -1.00 8.83 13.70
CA LYS A 4 -0.95 7.43 14.16
C LYS A 4 0.42 6.95 13.67
N ASN A 5 1.33 6.58 14.58
CA ASN A 5 2.61 6.01 14.19
C ASN A 5 2.32 4.70 13.45
N LEU A 6 2.27 4.79 12.12
CA LEU A 6 2.06 3.64 11.26
C LEU A 6 3.30 2.75 11.33
N PRO A 7 3.13 1.42 11.27
CA PRO A 7 4.27 0.53 11.14
C PRO A 7 5.00 0.80 9.83
N GLU A 8 6.23 0.31 9.72
CA GLU A 8 6.93 0.32 8.45
C GLU A 8 6.21 -0.58 7.43
N PRO A 9 6.07 -0.15 6.16
CA PRO A 9 5.49 -1.00 5.13
C PRO A 9 6.33 -2.27 4.88
N GLU A 10 5.67 -3.42 4.75
CA GLU A 10 6.31 -4.70 4.41
C GLU A 10 6.80 -4.72 2.95
N CYS A 11 6.20 -3.91 2.08
CA CYS A 11 6.62 -3.75 0.70
C CYS A 11 7.21 -2.36 0.49
N LYS A 12 8.30 -2.27 -0.30
CA LYS A 12 8.89 -0.98 -0.70
C LYS A 12 7.91 -0.07 -1.46
N LEU A 13 6.87 -0.66 -2.06
CA LEU A 13 5.82 0.08 -2.77
C LEU A 13 4.76 0.66 -1.82
N GLY A 14 4.65 0.18 -0.57
CA GLY A 14 3.63 0.59 0.40
C GLY A 14 3.07 -0.57 1.24
N PHE A 15 1.90 -0.34 1.84
CA PHE A 15 1.28 -1.28 2.77
C PHE A 15 0.57 -2.42 2.04
N THR A 16 0.79 -3.66 2.50
CA THR A 16 0.08 -4.83 1.98
C THR A 16 -1.37 -4.83 2.44
N ALA A 17 -2.25 -5.55 1.73
CA ALA A 17 -3.65 -5.69 2.15
C ALA A 17 -3.79 -6.26 3.58
N VAL A 18 -2.85 -7.13 4.00
CA VAL A 18 -2.77 -7.67 5.36
C VAL A 18 -2.42 -6.58 6.36
N GLN A 19 -1.38 -5.77 6.09
CA GLN A 19 -1.03 -4.64 6.96
C GLN A 19 -2.17 -3.63 7.09
N VAL A 20 -2.83 -3.29 5.98
CA VAL A 20 -3.99 -2.37 5.99
C VAL A 20 -5.10 -2.92 6.88
N LYS A 21 -5.41 -4.21 6.73
CA LYS A 21 -6.42 -4.88 7.59
C LYS A 21 -6.03 -4.86 9.06
N THR A 22 -4.75 -5.05 9.38
CA THR A 22 -4.25 -4.97 10.76
C THR A 22 -4.31 -3.54 11.32
N ILE A 23 -4.02 -2.53 10.51
CA ILE A 23 -4.01 -1.11 10.93
C ILE A 23 -5.43 -0.56 11.17
N LEU A 24 -6.37 -0.95 10.31
CA LEU A 24 -7.74 -0.41 10.28
C LEU A 24 -8.79 -1.29 10.96
N GLY A 25 -8.54 -2.59 11.10
CA GLY A 25 -9.50 -3.53 11.68
C GLY A 25 -10.84 -3.49 10.93
N ASP A 26 -11.92 -3.21 11.66
CA ASP A 26 -13.28 -3.19 11.11
C ASP A 26 -13.52 -2.04 10.10
N ASP A 27 -12.69 -1.00 10.11
CA ASP A 27 -12.81 0.12 9.16
C ASP A 27 -12.19 -0.19 7.78
N THR A 28 -11.57 -1.36 7.61
CA THR A 28 -10.91 -1.76 6.36
C THR A 28 -11.86 -1.71 5.16
N THR A 29 -13.10 -2.19 5.31
CA THR A 29 -14.09 -2.17 4.21
C THR A 29 -14.46 -0.74 3.81
N LYS A 30 -14.64 0.16 4.79
CA LYS A 30 -14.93 1.58 4.52
C LYS A 30 -13.77 2.25 3.80
N PHE A 31 -12.54 1.94 4.20
CA PHE A 31 -11.35 2.44 3.53
C PHE A 31 -11.29 2.00 2.06
N TYR A 32 -11.55 0.73 1.76
CA TYR A 32 -11.53 0.25 0.37
C TYR A 32 -12.66 0.85 -0.48
N HIS A 33 -13.82 1.15 0.11
CA HIS A 33 -14.86 1.93 -0.57
C HIS A 33 -14.45 3.38 -0.79
N TRP A 34 -13.77 3.98 0.19
CA TRP A 34 -13.27 5.34 0.09
C TRP A 34 -12.25 5.45 -1.06
N ILE A 35 -11.23 4.59 -1.09
CA ILE A 35 -10.16 4.59 -2.12
C ILE A 35 -10.59 4.00 -3.48
N ALA A 36 -11.84 3.59 -3.63
CA ALA A 36 -12.32 2.96 -4.85
C ALA A 36 -12.14 3.89 -6.06
N GLY A 37 -11.49 3.38 -7.11
CA GLY A 37 -11.18 4.13 -8.34
C GLY A 37 -9.82 4.82 -8.36
N GLN A 38 -9.07 4.80 -7.25
CA GLN A 38 -7.70 5.30 -7.22
C GLN A 38 -6.71 4.27 -7.77
N THR A 39 -5.60 4.76 -8.33
CA THR A 39 -4.53 3.90 -8.84
C THR A 39 -3.72 3.34 -7.68
N MET A 40 -3.52 2.02 -7.68
CA MET A 40 -2.69 1.30 -6.71
C MET A 40 -1.48 0.68 -7.40
N ALA A 41 -0.41 0.46 -6.64
CA ALA A 41 0.70 -0.37 -7.10
C ALA A 41 0.34 -1.86 -6.99
N LEU A 42 0.91 -2.67 -7.88
CA LEU A 42 0.86 -4.13 -7.80
C LEU A 42 2.26 -4.65 -7.50
N CYS A 43 2.41 -5.41 -6.40
CA CYS A 43 3.65 -6.08 -6.07
C CYS A 43 3.60 -7.54 -6.51
N GLU A 44 4.42 -7.88 -7.51
CA GLU A 44 4.51 -9.23 -8.09
C GLU A 44 5.69 -10.06 -7.53
N GLY A 45 6.35 -9.60 -6.46
CA GLY A 45 7.56 -10.25 -5.92
C GLY A 45 8.79 -10.10 -6.82
N THR A 46 8.69 -9.32 -7.89
CA THR A 46 9.80 -9.00 -8.79
C THR A 46 9.79 -7.52 -9.14
N ARG A 47 10.94 -6.99 -9.54
CA ARG A 47 11.10 -5.61 -10.02
C ARG A 47 11.90 -5.64 -11.32
N TYR A 48 11.44 -4.88 -12.30
CA TYR A 48 12.24 -4.65 -13.49
C TYR A 48 13.39 -3.68 -13.19
N ASP A 49 14.62 -4.11 -13.41
CA ASP A 49 15.80 -3.27 -13.35
C ASP A 49 16.10 -2.69 -14.74
N TYR A 50 16.07 -1.35 -14.83
CA TYR A 50 16.24 -0.64 -16.09
C TYR A 50 17.70 -0.59 -16.57
N GLU A 51 18.68 -0.83 -15.70
CA GLU A 51 20.08 -0.87 -16.08
C GLU A 51 20.42 -2.24 -16.67
N THR A 52 20.01 -3.32 -15.99
CA THR A 52 20.30 -4.70 -16.42
C THR A 52 19.29 -5.24 -17.43
N LYS A 53 18.15 -4.56 -17.60
CA LYS A 53 17.01 -4.96 -18.45
C LYS A 53 16.42 -6.33 -18.06
N ARG A 54 16.47 -6.68 -16.77
CA ARG A 54 15.99 -7.97 -16.25
C ARG A 54 15.00 -7.76 -15.11
N TYR A 55 14.17 -8.77 -14.89
CA TYR A 55 13.40 -8.88 -13.66
C TYR A 55 14.29 -9.46 -12.56
N GLU A 56 14.39 -8.76 -11.46
CA GLU A 56 15.10 -9.16 -10.27
C GLU A 56 14.11 -9.42 -9.14
N GLU A 57 14.51 -10.26 -8.18
CA GLU A 57 13.68 -10.59 -7.04
C GLU A 57 13.45 -9.34 -6.16
N SER A 58 12.21 -9.15 -5.72
CA SER A 58 11.84 -8.15 -4.72
C SER A 58 10.98 -8.81 -3.65
N CYS A 59 10.98 -8.27 -2.43
CA CYS A 59 10.16 -8.81 -1.34
C CYS A 59 10.39 -10.31 -1.08
N GLY A 60 11.63 -10.80 -1.27
CA GLY A 60 11.96 -12.22 -1.10
C GLY A 60 11.26 -13.15 -2.11
N GLY A 61 10.84 -12.63 -3.27
CA GLY A 61 10.13 -13.37 -4.31
C GLY A 61 8.62 -13.52 -4.06
N ALA A 62 8.11 -13.01 -2.94
CA ALA A 62 6.70 -13.11 -2.61
C ALA A 62 5.88 -12.00 -3.28
N ALA A 63 4.85 -12.40 -4.04
CA ALA A 63 3.85 -11.47 -4.57
C ALA A 63 2.86 -11.08 -3.47
N HIS A 64 2.85 -9.80 -3.09
CA HIS A 64 1.89 -9.25 -2.13
C HIS A 64 0.56 -8.84 -2.77
N GLY A 65 0.51 -8.68 -4.10
CA GLY A 65 -0.67 -8.21 -4.81
C GLY A 65 -0.85 -6.68 -4.69
N PRO A 66 -2.09 -6.18 -4.59
CA PRO A 66 -2.35 -4.75 -4.50
C PRO A 66 -1.71 -4.12 -3.25
N ILE A 67 -1.05 -2.98 -3.46
CA ILE A 67 -0.34 -2.22 -2.43
C ILE A 67 -0.98 -0.84 -2.27
N VAL A 68 -1.25 -0.48 -1.02
CA VAL A 68 -1.79 0.83 -0.63
C VAL A 68 -0.64 1.78 -0.34
N TYR A 69 -0.64 2.95 -0.98
CA TYR A 69 0.39 3.94 -0.72
C TYR A 69 0.27 4.54 0.69
N PRO A 70 1.40 4.83 1.36
CA PRO A 70 1.37 5.47 2.67
C PRO A 70 0.60 6.80 2.69
N TRP A 71 0.62 7.54 1.58
CA TRP A 71 -0.11 8.80 1.45
C TRP A 71 -1.62 8.62 1.58
N ASP A 72 -2.21 7.68 0.85
CA ASP A 72 -3.66 7.44 0.87
C ASP A 72 -4.14 6.97 2.24
N LEU A 73 -3.40 6.05 2.86
CA LEU A 73 -3.71 5.57 4.20
C LEU A 73 -3.63 6.70 5.24
N ASN A 74 -2.62 7.57 5.16
CA ASN A 74 -2.49 8.72 6.04
C ASN A 74 -3.63 9.73 5.84
N ARG A 75 -4.06 9.97 4.59
CA ARG A 75 -5.18 10.88 4.30
C ARG A 75 -6.49 10.35 4.87
N TYR A 76 -6.77 9.07 4.66
CA TYR A 76 -7.95 8.41 5.22
C TYR A 76 -7.97 8.53 6.75
N LEU A 77 -6.85 8.20 7.41
CA LEU A 77 -6.71 8.30 8.87
C LEU A 77 -6.83 9.74 9.39
N SER A 78 -6.53 10.72 8.54
CA SER A 78 -6.65 12.14 8.86
C SER A 78 -8.03 12.71 8.52
N GLY A 79 -8.95 11.89 8.00
CA GLY A 79 -10.28 12.34 7.55
C GLY A 79 -10.22 13.31 6.36
N LEU A 80 -9.15 13.27 5.57
CA LEU A 80 -8.97 14.12 4.40
C LEU A 80 -9.59 13.47 3.15
N PRO A 81 -10.05 14.26 2.17
CA PRO A 81 -10.62 13.72 0.93
C PRO A 81 -9.53 13.08 0.03
N ILE A 82 -9.95 12.31 -0.96
CA ILE A 82 -9.07 11.85 -2.04
C ILE A 82 -8.57 13.05 -2.85
N ILE A 83 -7.34 12.94 -3.36
CA ILE A 83 -6.76 13.85 -4.35
C ILE A 83 -6.27 12.97 -5.50
N ASP A 84 -6.69 13.28 -6.71
CA ASP A 84 -6.23 12.69 -7.98
C ASP A 84 -5.23 13.65 -8.65
#